data_AF-A0A6H0KMQ5-F1
#
_entry.id   AF-A0A6H0KMQ5-F1
#
_cell.length_a   1.000
_cell.length_b   1.000
_cell.length_c   1.000
_cell.angle_alpha   90.00
_cell.angle_beta   90.00
_cell.angle_gamma   90.00
#
_symmetry.space_group_name_H-M   'P 1'
#
loop_
_entity.id
_entity.type
_entity.pdbx_description
1 polymer ?
#
loop_
_entity_poly.entity_id
_entity_poly.type
_entity_poly.pdbx_seq_one_letter_code
_entity_poly.pdbx_strand_id
1 'polypeptide(L)'
;MKITCYKGAGDNDFTTIEVQADTTLEAVRELLENAGFIKEGPNSTYRFIYKKDARGTRPTDEAGNINVETALQDIIVNSINNESEVKVSTVWGNDHQLVLTNTSKPQSDLVGFVCETWKNGYITVAVKLNEKDVTAKEQNKRIQAFAPLMLRDVVPTNISRGQGIENVCVCVDGTAVEFIIQSWGAVGYRYSIVPTSGPPIVSRMYHKICDNFGRMGQTNRRTWEGKGTLKTIEITGVSNIDEIIPTLKGGYSEITFTTHNMVSFTDSKGVTYASNIKPPRPSAKKALCSSSLLLKASAPKEENVVVPGDSVEPGAATPGADSTQNYGNGLRDIKIDPTPLGVVKVHFFVFKSKAEADRVIRGLNSLDINIYG
;
A
#
# COMPACT_ATOMS: atom_id res chain seq x y z
N MET A 1 1.85 -33.14 9.43
CA MET A 1 0.82 -32.34 8.74
C MET A 1 1.33 -31.95 7.35
N LYS A 2 0.45 -31.62 6.41
CA LYS A 2 0.81 -31.20 5.06
C LYS A 2 1.00 -29.68 5.02
N ILE A 3 2.19 -29.20 4.63
CA ILE A 3 2.53 -27.78 4.52
C ILE A 3 2.84 -27.42 3.08
N THR A 4 2.22 -26.35 2.59
CA THR A 4 2.61 -25.75 1.31
C THR A 4 3.75 -24.75 1.52
N CYS A 5 4.85 -24.94 0.79
CA CYS A 5 6.00 -24.05 0.80
C CYS A 5 6.03 -23.25 -0.49
N TYR A 6 6.24 -21.95 -0.40
CA TYR A 6 6.31 -21.03 -1.53
C TYR A 6 7.68 -20.35 -1.62
N LYS A 7 8.17 -20.10 -2.82
CA LYS A 7 9.37 -19.26 -3.08
C LYS A 7 9.09 -18.06 -4.00
N GLY A 8 7.82 -17.88 -4.35
CA GLY A 8 7.33 -16.97 -5.37
C GLY A 8 5.85 -17.25 -5.68
N ALA A 9 5.39 -16.77 -6.82
CA ALA A 9 4.00 -16.95 -7.27
C ALA A 9 3.88 -17.54 -8.69
N GLY A 10 4.97 -18.05 -9.27
CA GLY A 10 4.91 -18.84 -10.50
C GLY A 10 4.38 -20.26 -10.28
N ASP A 11 4.03 -20.95 -11.37
CA ASP A 11 3.44 -22.30 -11.31
C ASP A 11 4.37 -23.36 -10.69
N ASN A 12 5.68 -23.12 -10.72
CA ASN A 12 6.71 -23.99 -10.13
C ASN A 12 7.31 -23.40 -8.84
N ASP A 13 6.70 -22.34 -8.30
CA ASP A 13 7.18 -21.66 -7.10
C ASP A 13 6.51 -22.14 -5.81
N PHE A 14 5.79 -23.25 -5.88
CA PHE A 14 5.27 -23.92 -4.70
C PHE A 14 5.55 -25.42 -4.71
N THR A 15 5.67 -25.99 -3.53
CA THR A 15 5.75 -27.43 -3.31
C THR A 15 5.03 -27.78 -2.02
N THR A 16 4.87 -29.07 -1.74
CA THR A 16 4.26 -29.53 -0.51
C THR A 16 5.14 -30.57 0.17
N ILE A 17 5.31 -30.41 1.48
CA ILE A 17 6.04 -31.33 2.33
C ILE A 17 5.16 -31.82 3.49
N GLU A 18 5.51 -32.95 4.07
CA GLU A 18 4.89 -33.46 5.28
C GLU A 18 5.87 -33.36 6.45
N VAL A 19 5.54 -32.53 7.44
CA VAL A 19 6.38 -32.28 8.63
C VAL A 19 5.53 -32.14 9.89
N GLN A 20 6.15 -32.22 11.06
CA GLN A 20 5.49 -31.98 12.35
C GLN A 20 5.67 -30.51 12.78
N ALA A 21 4.79 -30.01 13.63
CA ALA A 21 4.79 -28.59 14.04
C ALA A 21 6.08 -28.16 14.77
N ASP A 22 6.74 -29.11 15.39
CA ASP A 22 8.00 -28.96 16.11
C ASP A 22 9.25 -29.24 15.26
N THR A 23 9.08 -29.62 13.98
CA THR A 23 10.20 -29.77 13.03
C THR A 23 10.92 -28.42 12.88
N THR A 24 12.26 -28.46 12.83
CA THR A 24 13.09 -27.26 12.67
C THR A 24 13.08 -26.78 11.22
N LEU A 25 13.36 -25.49 11.00
CA LEU A 25 13.49 -24.95 9.66
C LEU A 25 14.69 -25.54 8.91
N GLU A 26 15.74 -25.95 9.63
CA GLU A 26 16.89 -26.67 9.05
C GLU A 26 16.46 -28.00 8.40
N ALA A 27 15.68 -28.81 9.12
CA ALA A 27 15.16 -30.07 8.57
C ALA A 27 14.18 -29.82 7.40
N VAL A 28 13.38 -28.74 7.47
CA VAL A 28 12.55 -28.32 6.33
C VAL A 28 13.40 -27.94 5.12
N ARG A 29 14.48 -27.18 5.32
CA ARG A 29 15.40 -26.81 4.24
C ARG A 29 15.98 -28.04 3.57
N GLU A 30 16.47 -29.01 4.34
CA GLU A 30 16.98 -30.27 3.79
C GLU A 30 15.94 -30.99 2.92
N LEU A 31 14.67 -31.04 3.35
CA LEU A 31 13.59 -31.61 2.54
C LEU A 31 13.37 -30.84 1.23
N LEU A 32 13.41 -29.51 1.28
CA LEU A 32 13.23 -28.66 0.10
C LEU A 32 14.43 -28.73 -0.87
N GLU A 33 15.63 -28.90 -0.34
CA GLU A 33 16.87 -29.11 -1.12
C GLU A 33 16.86 -30.48 -1.80
N ASN A 34 16.56 -31.55 -1.05
CA ASN A 34 16.43 -32.92 -1.59
C ASN A 34 15.34 -33.04 -2.66
N ALA A 35 14.27 -32.25 -2.54
CA ALA A 35 13.20 -32.17 -3.54
C ALA A 35 13.59 -31.32 -4.78
N GLY A 36 14.77 -30.70 -4.80
CA GLY A 36 15.22 -29.79 -5.86
C GLY A 36 14.43 -28.47 -5.93
N PHE A 37 13.69 -28.12 -4.88
CA PHE A 37 12.83 -26.93 -4.85
C PHE A 37 13.64 -25.64 -4.64
N ILE A 38 14.70 -25.70 -3.82
CA ILE A 38 15.69 -24.65 -3.61
C ILE A 38 17.10 -25.20 -3.87
N LYS A 39 18.07 -24.30 -4.08
CA LYS A 39 19.46 -24.70 -4.31
C LYS A 39 20.11 -25.16 -3.00
N GLU A 40 20.84 -26.27 -3.07
CA GLU A 40 21.67 -26.82 -2.01
C GLU A 40 22.80 -25.88 -1.57
N GLY A 41 23.10 -25.91 -0.26
CA GLY A 41 24.38 -25.49 0.29
C GLY A 41 24.36 -24.24 1.18
N PRO A 42 25.47 -23.99 1.91
CA PRO A 42 25.56 -22.96 2.96
C PRO A 42 25.47 -21.52 2.45
N ASN A 43 25.61 -21.32 1.14
CA ASN A 43 25.45 -20.04 0.46
C ASN A 43 24.07 -19.88 -0.20
N SER A 44 23.10 -20.73 0.14
CA SER A 44 21.72 -20.56 -0.32
C SER A 44 21.26 -19.14 0.03
N THR A 45 20.68 -18.43 -0.93
CA THR A 45 20.20 -17.06 -0.76
C THR A 45 18.72 -17.02 -0.35
N TYR A 46 18.07 -18.20 -0.34
CA TYR A 46 16.70 -18.37 0.12
C TYR A 46 16.63 -18.32 1.65
N ARG A 47 15.72 -17.51 2.17
CA ARG A 47 15.44 -17.35 3.60
C ARG A 47 13.95 -17.49 3.86
N PHE A 48 13.60 -18.10 4.98
CA PHE A 48 12.21 -18.17 5.43
C PHE A 48 11.73 -16.79 5.91
N ILE A 49 10.47 -16.51 5.63
CA ILE A 49 9.75 -15.32 6.09
C ILE A 49 8.87 -15.72 7.27
N TYR A 50 8.99 -15.02 8.38
CA TYR A 50 8.03 -15.10 9.48
C TYR A 50 6.69 -14.50 9.05
N LYS A 51 5.66 -15.34 9.05
CA LYS A 51 4.27 -14.89 8.99
C LYS A 51 3.85 -14.41 10.38
N LYS A 52 3.93 -13.10 10.62
CA LYS A 52 3.62 -12.46 11.91
C LYS A 52 2.20 -11.92 11.93
N ASP A 53 1.53 -12.09 13.05
CA ASP A 53 0.33 -11.33 13.41
C ASP A 53 0.71 -9.89 13.84
N ALA A 54 0.02 -8.89 13.31
CA ALA A 54 0.12 -7.47 13.63
C ALA A 54 -0.16 -7.16 15.11
N ARG A 55 -0.82 -8.07 15.84
CA ARG A 55 -1.04 -8.05 17.30
C ARG A 55 0.03 -8.77 18.11
N GLY A 56 0.94 -9.51 17.49
CA GLY A 56 2.14 -10.02 18.14
C GLY A 56 2.88 -8.85 18.80
N THR A 57 3.28 -8.99 20.06
CA THR A 57 3.89 -7.95 20.88
C THR A 57 4.97 -7.23 20.07
N ARG A 58 4.65 -6.04 19.56
CA ARG A 58 5.62 -5.25 18.82
C ARG A 58 6.76 -4.97 19.79
N PRO A 59 8.03 -5.28 19.44
CA PRO A 59 9.15 -4.85 20.25
C PRO A 59 9.01 -3.36 20.50
N THR A 60 8.91 -3.01 21.77
CA THR A 60 8.90 -1.61 22.17
C THR A 60 10.33 -1.27 22.58
N ASP A 61 10.78 -0.06 22.26
CA ASP A 61 11.97 0.45 22.90
C ASP A 61 11.74 0.59 24.42
N GLU A 62 12.79 0.89 25.17
CA GLU A 62 12.70 1.10 26.62
C GLU A 62 11.71 2.22 27.02
N ALA A 63 11.31 3.07 26.07
CA ALA A 63 10.34 4.15 26.24
C ALA A 63 8.89 3.75 25.86
N GLY A 64 8.64 2.49 25.49
CA GLY A 64 7.31 2.02 25.12
C GLY A 64 6.86 2.43 23.71
N ASN A 65 7.77 3.01 22.90
CA ASN A 65 7.49 3.28 21.50
C ASN A 65 7.63 2.01 20.70
N ILE A 66 6.72 1.78 19.76
CA ILE A 66 6.84 0.69 18.81
C ILE A 66 8.13 0.90 18.00
N ASN A 67 9.10 0.02 18.17
CA ASN A 67 10.29 0.02 17.35
C ASN A 67 9.99 -0.78 16.08
N VAL A 68 9.45 -0.07 15.08
CA VAL A 68 9.05 -0.64 13.78
C VAL A 68 10.27 -1.22 13.06
N GLU A 69 11.46 -0.62 13.20
CA GLU A 69 12.68 -1.11 12.56
C GLU A 69 13.17 -2.45 13.12
N THR A 70 13.15 -2.67 14.45
CA THR A 70 13.53 -3.98 15.03
C THR A 70 12.48 -5.05 14.80
N ALA A 71 11.18 -4.71 14.81
CA ALA A 71 10.12 -5.69 14.57
C ALA A 71 10.17 -6.33 13.17
N LEU A 72 10.70 -5.57 12.19
CA LEU A 72 10.70 -5.91 10.78
C LEU A 72 12.05 -6.44 10.26
N GLN A 73 13.18 -6.11 10.89
CA GLN A 73 14.48 -6.79 10.64
C GLN A 73 14.43 -8.28 11.01
N ASP A 74 13.47 -8.68 11.83
CA ASP A 74 13.19 -10.08 12.21
C ASP A 74 12.09 -10.73 11.35
N ILE A 75 11.65 -10.12 10.24
CA ILE A 75 10.69 -10.77 9.31
C ILE A 75 11.37 -11.88 8.52
N ILE A 76 12.66 -11.78 8.29
CA ILE A 76 13.45 -12.78 7.57
C ILE A 76 14.27 -13.53 8.62
N VAL A 77 14.33 -14.86 8.51
CA VAL A 77 15.26 -15.64 9.33
C VAL A 77 16.68 -15.24 8.93
N ASN A 78 17.36 -14.48 9.81
CA ASN A 78 18.57 -13.73 9.46
C ASN A 78 19.78 -14.60 9.10
N SER A 79 19.82 -15.86 9.54
CA SER A 79 20.90 -16.80 9.23
C SER A 79 20.39 -18.23 9.15
N ILE A 80 21.00 -19.03 8.27
CA ILE A 80 20.77 -20.49 8.20
C ILE A 80 21.11 -21.13 9.56
N ASN A 81 22.09 -20.59 10.29
CA ASN A 81 22.46 -21.10 11.61
C ASN A 81 21.33 -20.97 12.64
N ASN A 82 20.39 -20.05 12.45
CA ASN A 82 19.25 -19.88 13.34
C ASN A 82 18.12 -20.87 12.99
N GLU A 83 18.15 -21.51 11.82
CA GLU A 83 17.09 -22.42 11.38
C GLU A 83 17.04 -23.73 12.17
N SER A 84 18.14 -24.10 12.83
CA SER A 84 18.22 -25.26 13.74
C SER A 84 17.45 -25.05 15.06
N GLU A 85 17.24 -23.78 15.45
CA GLU A 85 16.56 -23.40 16.69
C GLU A 85 15.10 -22.99 16.45
N VAL A 86 14.76 -22.64 15.21
CA VAL A 86 13.43 -22.13 14.83
C VAL A 86 12.55 -23.28 14.34
N LYS A 87 11.38 -23.42 14.96
CA LYS A 87 10.39 -24.45 14.60
C LYS A 87 9.44 -23.94 13.53
N VAL A 88 8.96 -24.84 12.68
CA VAL A 88 7.91 -24.57 11.68
C VAL A 88 6.72 -23.83 12.26
N SER A 89 6.27 -24.24 13.45
CA SER A 89 5.12 -23.64 14.13
C SER A 89 5.27 -22.16 14.49
N THR A 90 6.50 -21.66 14.51
CA THR A 90 6.80 -20.26 14.86
C THR A 90 6.80 -19.32 13.65
N VAL A 91 6.78 -19.88 12.43
CA VAL A 91 7.03 -19.14 11.18
C VAL A 91 5.84 -19.23 10.24
N TRP A 92 5.09 -20.33 10.27
CA TRP A 92 3.97 -20.56 9.36
C TRP A 92 2.79 -19.61 9.62
N GLY A 93 2.06 -19.29 8.55
CA GLY A 93 0.87 -18.46 8.65
C GLY A 93 -0.36 -19.21 9.14
N ASN A 94 -1.50 -18.52 9.20
CA ASN A 94 -2.80 -19.09 9.59
C ASN A 94 -3.20 -20.31 8.76
N ASP A 95 -2.78 -20.39 7.50
CA ASP A 95 -3.05 -21.51 6.59
C ASP A 95 -1.94 -22.58 6.61
N HIS A 96 -1.06 -22.56 7.61
CA HIS A 96 0.08 -23.47 7.72
C HIS A 96 0.98 -23.46 6.48
N GLN A 97 1.19 -22.27 5.92
CA GLN A 97 2.06 -22.05 4.76
C GLN A 97 3.42 -21.52 5.19
N LEU A 98 4.48 -21.96 4.50
CA LEU A 98 5.82 -21.41 4.63
C LEU A 98 6.17 -20.61 3.38
N VAL A 99 6.75 -19.42 3.57
CA VAL A 99 7.20 -18.57 2.46
C VAL A 99 8.71 -18.38 2.56
N LEU A 100 9.39 -18.56 1.43
CA LEU A 100 10.80 -18.30 1.24
C LEU A 100 11.00 -17.14 0.28
N THR A 101 12.00 -16.31 0.53
CA THR A 101 12.44 -15.23 -0.38
C THR A 101 13.90 -15.42 -0.74
N ASN A 102 14.24 -15.13 -1.99
CA ASN A 102 15.63 -15.04 -2.41
C ASN A 102 16.18 -13.65 -2.12
N THR A 103 16.96 -13.52 -1.05
CA THR A 103 17.53 -12.24 -0.59
C THR A 103 18.53 -11.61 -1.56
N SER A 104 19.04 -12.37 -2.54
CA SER A 104 19.99 -11.87 -3.54
C SER A 104 19.35 -11.45 -4.85
N LYS A 105 18.02 -11.59 -5.01
CA LYS A 105 17.41 -11.33 -6.32
C LYS A 105 17.36 -9.83 -6.64
N PRO A 106 17.39 -9.45 -7.94
CA PRO A 106 17.50 -8.05 -8.33
C PRO A 106 16.33 -7.17 -7.87
N GLN A 107 15.11 -7.72 -7.93
CA GLN A 107 13.87 -7.05 -7.54
C GLN A 107 13.37 -7.65 -6.22
N SER A 108 13.48 -6.89 -5.13
CA SER A 108 13.10 -7.34 -3.79
C SER A 108 11.64 -7.79 -3.72
N ASP A 109 11.36 -8.83 -2.93
CA ASP A 109 9.99 -9.09 -2.49
C ASP A 109 9.58 -8.02 -1.49
N LEU A 110 8.29 -7.69 -1.45
CA LEU A 110 7.73 -6.73 -0.53
C LEU A 110 6.93 -7.46 0.54
N VAL A 111 7.24 -7.23 1.80
CA VAL A 111 6.52 -7.82 2.93
C VAL A 111 5.89 -6.71 3.75
N GLY A 112 4.59 -6.74 3.98
CA GLY A 112 3.90 -5.71 4.75
C GLY A 112 2.52 -6.11 5.22
N PHE A 113 1.83 -5.23 5.93
CA PHE A 113 0.51 -5.52 6.50
C PHE A 113 -0.60 -4.88 5.68
N VAL A 114 -1.65 -5.64 5.40
CA VAL A 114 -2.85 -5.10 4.75
C VAL A 114 -3.47 -3.99 5.62
N CYS A 115 -3.88 -2.90 4.98
CA CYS A 115 -4.55 -1.80 5.64
C CYS A 115 -5.69 -1.25 4.77
N GLU A 116 -6.66 -0.58 5.39
CA GLU A 116 -7.72 0.12 4.65
C GLU A 116 -7.35 1.57 4.32
N THR A 117 -6.43 2.14 5.09
CA THR A 117 -6.01 3.53 4.98
C THR A 117 -4.59 3.71 5.50
N TRP A 118 -3.81 4.58 4.86
CA TRP A 118 -2.57 5.12 5.43
C TRP A 118 -2.86 6.40 6.21
N LYS A 119 -2.15 6.62 7.31
CA LYS A 119 -2.35 7.77 8.19
C LYS A 119 -1.01 8.38 8.55
N ASN A 120 -0.91 9.70 8.45
CA ASN A 120 0.21 10.47 9.00
C ASN A 120 -0.30 11.84 9.49
N GLY A 121 -0.02 12.22 10.73
CA GLY A 121 -0.58 13.43 11.33
C GLY A 121 -2.11 13.46 11.25
N TYR A 122 -2.66 14.48 10.59
CA TYR A 122 -4.11 14.65 10.39
C TYR A 122 -4.57 14.31 8.97
N ILE A 123 -3.77 13.61 8.16
CA ILE A 123 -4.22 13.09 6.86
C ILE A 123 -4.43 11.58 6.93
N THR A 124 -5.50 11.13 6.30
CA THR A 124 -5.78 9.73 6.02
C THR A 124 -6.02 9.56 4.52
N VAL A 125 -5.40 8.56 3.90
CA VAL A 125 -5.49 8.29 2.46
C VAL A 125 -5.93 6.86 2.24
N ALA A 126 -6.88 6.66 1.32
CA ALA A 126 -7.25 5.35 0.79
C ALA A 126 -7.29 5.36 -0.74
N VAL A 127 -7.09 4.20 -1.35
CA VAL A 127 -7.21 4.01 -2.80
C VAL A 127 -8.29 2.98 -3.05
N LYS A 128 -9.20 3.28 -3.97
CA LYS A 128 -10.27 2.36 -4.39
C LYS A 128 -10.37 2.31 -5.90
N LEU A 129 -11.11 1.34 -6.41
CA LEU A 129 -11.58 1.36 -7.79
C LEU A 129 -12.48 2.59 -7.99
N ASN A 130 -12.33 3.28 -9.12
CA ASN A 130 -13.27 4.30 -9.54
C ASN A 130 -14.57 3.63 -10.02
N GLU A 131 -15.56 3.58 -9.13
CA GLU A 131 -16.90 3.09 -9.42
C GLU A 131 -17.91 4.22 -9.65
N LYS A 132 -17.46 5.44 -9.97
CA LYS A 132 -18.36 6.58 -10.20
C LYS A 132 -18.44 6.93 -11.67
N ASP A 133 -17.32 6.95 -12.37
CA ASP A 133 -17.29 7.19 -13.81
C ASP A 133 -17.62 5.89 -14.59
N VAL A 134 -18.50 6.00 -15.58
CA VAL A 134 -18.97 4.84 -16.39
C VAL A 134 -17.81 4.22 -17.16
N THR A 135 -16.98 5.05 -17.80
CA THR A 135 -15.79 4.64 -18.54
C THR A 135 -14.77 3.95 -17.63
N ALA A 136 -14.54 4.47 -16.42
CA ALA A 136 -13.67 3.83 -15.44
C ALA A 136 -14.20 2.47 -14.97
N LYS A 137 -15.52 2.33 -14.75
CA LYS A 137 -16.15 1.05 -14.43
C LYS A 137 -15.97 0.03 -15.55
N GLU A 138 -16.20 0.45 -16.79
CA GLU A 138 -16.05 -0.41 -17.96
C GLU A 138 -14.60 -0.85 -18.13
N GLN A 139 -13.64 0.07 -17.96
CA GLN A 139 -12.22 -0.24 -17.96
C GLN A 139 -11.86 -1.25 -16.86
N ASN A 140 -12.24 -0.99 -15.61
CA ASN A 140 -11.97 -1.88 -14.48
C ASN A 140 -12.60 -3.27 -14.69
N LYS A 141 -13.79 -3.36 -15.26
CA LYS A 141 -14.41 -4.65 -15.64
C LYS A 141 -13.65 -5.35 -16.77
N ARG A 142 -13.22 -4.61 -17.80
CA ARG A 142 -12.51 -5.14 -18.98
C ARG A 142 -11.20 -5.80 -18.58
N ILE A 143 -10.41 -5.13 -17.74
CA ILE A 143 -9.12 -5.65 -17.26
C ILE A 143 -9.28 -6.58 -16.05
N GLN A 144 -10.52 -6.77 -15.57
CA GLN A 144 -10.83 -7.61 -14.44
C GLN A 144 -10.10 -7.19 -13.15
N ALA A 145 -10.09 -5.87 -12.89
CA ALA A 145 -9.42 -5.28 -11.74
C ALA A 145 -10.07 -5.73 -10.42
N PHE A 146 -9.22 -6.03 -9.43
CA PHE A 146 -9.62 -6.21 -8.03
C PHE A 146 -9.39 -4.95 -7.22
N ALA A 147 -9.97 -4.90 -6.02
CA ALA A 147 -9.76 -3.80 -5.08
C ALA A 147 -8.25 -3.62 -4.79
N PRO A 148 -7.68 -2.40 -4.95
CA PRO A 148 -6.24 -2.18 -4.76
C PRO A 148 -5.72 -2.74 -3.42
N LEU A 149 -4.66 -3.53 -3.49
CA LEU A 149 -4.00 -4.10 -2.31
C LEU A 149 -3.15 -3.01 -1.65
N MET A 150 -3.60 -2.54 -0.49
CA MET A 150 -2.94 -1.49 0.27
C MET A 150 -2.14 -2.08 1.43
N LEU A 151 -0.83 -1.85 1.44
CA LEU A 151 0.10 -2.32 2.45
C LEU A 151 0.74 -1.16 3.22
N ARG A 152 0.96 -1.35 4.51
CA ARG A 152 1.72 -0.46 5.40
C ARG A 152 2.88 -1.22 6.04
N ASP A 153 3.82 -0.48 6.62
CA ASP A 153 5.02 -1.02 7.27
C ASP A 153 5.77 -1.99 6.33
N VAL A 154 5.86 -1.63 5.06
CA VAL A 154 6.44 -2.51 4.04
C VAL A 154 7.96 -2.58 4.19
N VAL A 155 8.50 -3.79 4.04
CA VAL A 155 9.94 -4.03 4.02
C VAL A 155 10.32 -4.82 2.77
N PRO A 156 11.30 -4.35 1.99
CA PRO A 156 11.88 -5.12 0.92
C PRO A 156 12.77 -6.24 1.48
N THR A 157 12.69 -7.43 0.92
CA THR A 157 13.52 -8.56 1.38
C THR A 157 15.01 -8.45 1.01
N ASN A 158 15.33 -7.55 0.07
CA ASN A 158 16.69 -7.09 -0.19
C ASN A 158 16.82 -5.62 0.24
N ILE A 159 17.28 -5.43 1.49
CA ILE A 159 17.38 -4.13 2.17
C ILE A 159 18.33 -3.17 1.44
N SER A 160 19.37 -3.69 0.78
CA SER A 160 20.33 -2.88 0.03
C SER A 160 19.73 -2.17 -1.20
N ARG A 161 18.53 -2.58 -1.64
CA ARG A 161 17.89 -2.12 -2.88
C ARG A 161 16.51 -1.50 -2.72
N GLY A 162 16.00 -1.32 -1.50
CA GLY A 162 14.61 -0.85 -1.31
C GLY A 162 14.36 0.05 -0.10
N GLN A 163 15.38 0.75 0.41
CA GLN A 163 15.20 1.68 1.53
C GLN A 163 14.09 2.71 1.25
N GLY A 164 13.20 2.94 2.22
CA GLY A 164 12.19 4.01 2.18
C GLY A 164 10.80 3.65 1.63
N ILE A 165 10.55 2.39 1.26
CA ILE A 165 9.22 1.93 0.81
C ILE A 165 8.35 1.55 2.01
N GLU A 166 7.69 2.53 2.64
CA GLU A 166 6.87 2.28 3.85
C GLU A 166 5.41 1.89 3.53
N ASN A 167 4.82 2.54 2.54
CA ASN A 167 3.43 2.31 2.11
C ASN A 167 3.40 1.91 0.64
N VAL A 168 2.66 0.85 0.33
CA VAL A 168 2.56 0.29 -1.02
C VAL A 168 1.11 0.10 -1.43
N CYS A 169 0.80 0.47 -2.67
CA CYS A 169 -0.45 0.14 -3.34
C CYS A 169 -0.15 -0.77 -4.53
N VAL A 170 -0.79 -1.93 -4.62
CA VAL A 170 -0.65 -2.85 -5.77
C VAL A 170 -1.99 -3.04 -6.45
N CYS A 171 -2.05 -2.87 -7.77
CA CYS A 171 -3.26 -3.06 -8.57
C CYS A 171 -2.99 -3.80 -9.89
N VAL A 172 -4.04 -4.10 -10.66
CA VAL A 172 -3.88 -4.58 -12.04
C VAL A 172 -3.43 -3.41 -12.91
N ASP A 173 -2.61 -3.69 -13.92
CA ASP A 173 -2.22 -2.67 -14.89
C ASP A 173 -3.43 -2.04 -15.60
N GLY A 174 -3.45 -0.71 -15.68
CA GLY A 174 -4.55 0.08 -16.24
C GLY A 174 -5.76 0.24 -15.31
N THR A 175 -5.62 -0.03 -14.01
CA THR A 175 -6.71 0.15 -13.03
C THR A 175 -7.06 1.62 -12.88
N ALA A 176 -8.33 1.96 -13.11
CA ALA A 176 -8.87 3.28 -12.85
C ALA A 176 -9.23 3.44 -11.37
N VAL A 177 -8.61 4.43 -10.69
CA VAL A 177 -8.68 4.59 -9.23
C VAL A 177 -9.37 5.88 -8.77
N GLU A 178 -9.90 5.82 -7.54
CA GLU A 178 -10.36 6.97 -6.76
C GLU A 178 -9.52 7.05 -5.47
N PHE A 179 -8.91 8.21 -5.24
CA PHE A 179 -8.24 8.54 -3.99
C PHE A 179 -9.24 9.14 -3.01
N ILE A 180 -9.34 8.56 -1.82
CA ILE A 180 -10.11 9.10 -0.71
C ILE A 180 -9.13 9.78 0.23
N ILE A 181 -9.29 11.09 0.41
CA ILE A 181 -8.44 11.89 1.29
C ILE A 181 -9.33 12.43 2.39
N GLN A 182 -8.97 12.14 3.63
CA GLN A 182 -9.61 12.71 4.80
C GLN A 182 -8.57 13.55 5.54
N SER A 183 -8.93 14.77 5.91
CA SER A 183 -8.04 15.60 6.72
C SER A 183 -8.80 16.55 7.63
N TRP A 184 -8.13 16.95 8.71
CA TRP A 184 -8.66 17.98 9.60
C TRP A 184 -8.67 19.34 8.88
N GLY A 185 -9.61 20.21 9.23
CA GLY A 185 -9.63 21.57 8.72
C GLY A 185 -10.40 22.52 9.63
N ALA A 186 -9.88 23.74 9.79
CA ALA A 186 -10.57 24.81 10.51
C ALA A 186 -11.83 25.22 9.75
N VAL A 187 -11.68 25.73 8.52
CA VAL A 187 -12.80 25.91 7.56
C VAL A 187 -12.68 24.97 6.36
N GLY A 188 -11.77 24.00 6.44
CA GLY A 188 -11.47 23.03 5.40
C GLY A 188 -9.98 22.80 5.24
N TYR A 189 -9.57 22.20 4.14
CA TYR A 189 -8.16 21.95 3.86
C TYR A 189 -7.84 22.06 2.37
N ARG A 190 -6.61 22.47 2.08
CA ARG A 190 -5.98 22.34 0.78
C ARG A 190 -5.34 20.96 0.68
N TYR A 191 -5.42 20.30 -0.47
CA TYR A 191 -4.68 19.08 -0.73
C TYR A 191 -3.97 19.12 -2.08
N SER A 192 -2.87 18.36 -2.15
CA SER A 192 -2.11 18.10 -3.38
C SER A 192 -1.77 16.61 -3.47
N ILE A 193 -1.68 16.12 -4.69
CA ILE A 193 -1.36 14.74 -5.04
C ILE A 193 -0.32 14.79 -6.14
N VAL A 194 0.93 14.49 -5.80
CA VAL A 194 2.08 14.79 -6.66
C VAL A 194 2.97 13.56 -6.75
N PRO A 195 3.21 13.01 -7.95
CA PRO A 195 4.24 12.01 -8.12
C PRO A 195 5.61 12.65 -7.98
N THR A 196 6.60 11.89 -7.50
CA THR A 196 7.98 12.39 -7.32
C THR A 196 8.63 12.76 -8.66
N SER A 197 8.18 12.18 -9.77
CA SER A 197 8.53 12.58 -11.13
C SER A 197 7.27 12.67 -12.01
N GLY A 198 7.26 13.65 -12.92
CA GLY A 198 6.13 13.92 -13.80
C GLY A 198 5.19 15.05 -13.32
N PRO A 199 4.14 15.35 -14.09
CA PRO A 199 3.19 16.40 -13.73
C PRO A 199 2.34 15.99 -12.51
N PRO A 200 1.90 16.96 -11.68
CA PRO A 200 1.04 16.67 -10.55
C PRO A 200 -0.33 16.17 -11.02
N ILE A 201 -0.86 15.15 -10.34
CA ILE A 201 -2.24 14.68 -10.51
C ILE A 201 -3.19 15.75 -9.99
N VAL A 202 -2.84 16.36 -8.85
CA VAL A 202 -3.46 17.54 -8.28
C VAL A 202 -2.36 18.44 -7.72
N SER A 203 -2.10 19.54 -8.39
CA SER A 203 -1.22 20.59 -7.91
C SER A 203 -1.82 21.28 -6.68
N ARG A 204 -3.11 21.60 -6.74
CA ARG A 204 -3.81 22.27 -5.65
C ARG A 204 -5.34 22.22 -5.78
N MET A 205 -5.99 21.54 -4.85
CA MET A 205 -7.44 21.58 -4.70
C MET A 205 -7.83 21.83 -3.24
N TYR A 206 -9.10 22.14 -3.03
CA TYR A 206 -9.63 22.54 -1.73
C TYR A 206 -10.88 21.76 -1.38
N HIS A 207 -10.96 21.32 -0.14
CA HIS A 207 -12.18 20.84 0.47
C HIS A 207 -12.66 21.88 1.48
N LYS A 208 -13.88 22.39 1.31
CA LYS A 208 -14.48 23.40 2.19
C LYS A 208 -15.41 22.77 3.22
N ILE A 209 -15.42 23.35 4.41
CA ILE A 209 -16.36 23.04 5.50
C ILE A 209 -17.13 24.33 5.75
N CYS A 210 -18.35 24.41 5.23
CA CYS A 210 -19.16 25.63 5.33
C CYS A 210 -19.86 25.78 6.69
N ASP A 211 -20.09 24.68 7.41
CA ASP A 211 -20.77 24.66 8.70
C ASP A 211 -20.06 23.70 9.64
N ASN A 212 -20.05 24.02 10.94
CA ASN A 212 -19.42 23.22 11.99
C ASN A 212 -17.91 23.03 11.75
N PHE A 213 -17.16 24.13 11.96
CA PHE A 213 -15.71 24.25 11.78
C PHE A 213 -14.90 23.32 12.70
N GLY A 214 -13.63 23.11 12.35
CA GLY A 214 -12.66 22.44 13.21
C GLY A 214 -12.81 20.92 13.27
N ARG A 215 -13.08 20.28 12.13
CA ARG A 215 -13.36 18.83 12.06
C ARG A 215 -12.61 18.13 10.92
N MET A 216 -12.68 16.81 10.91
CA MET A 216 -12.25 16.00 9.77
C MET A 216 -13.25 16.14 8.62
N GLY A 217 -12.78 16.50 7.44
CA GLY A 217 -13.55 16.45 6.20
C GLY A 217 -12.98 15.40 5.24
N GLN A 218 -13.82 14.85 4.38
CA GLN A 218 -13.42 13.86 3.37
C GLN A 218 -13.67 14.41 1.97
N THR A 219 -12.70 14.23 1.09
CA THR A 219 -12.82 14.46 -0.35
C THR A 219 -12.41 13.21 -1.10
N ASN A 220 -13.08 12.97 -2.22
CA ASN A 220 -12.69 11.92 -3.13
C ASN A 220 -12.17 12.56 -4.42
N ARG A 221 -11.04 12.05 -4.92
CA ARG A 221 -10.41 12.51 -6.13
C ARG A 221 -10.26 11.34 -7.09
N ARG A 222 -10.97 11.39 -8.21
CA ARG A 222 -10.93 10.35 -9.24
C ARG A 222 -10.45 10.84 -10.60
N THR A 223 -9.86 12.03 -10.63
CA THR A 223 -9.47 12.71 -11.87
C THR A 223 -8.11 13.39 -11.83
N TRP A 224 -7.51 13.51 -13.01
CA TRP A 224 -6.33 14.32 -13.25
C TRP A 224 -6.71 15.81 -13.32
N GLU A 225 -5.90 16.68 -12.71
CA GLU A 225 -6.05 18.13 -12.84
C GLU A 225 -5.55 18.60 -14.21
N GLY A 226 -6.44 19.15 -15.03
CA GLY A 226 -6.10 19.62 -16.37
C GLY A 226 -6.99 20.76 -16.84
N LYS A 227 -6.51 21.49 -17.85
CA LYS A 227 -7.32 22.48 -18.58
C LYS A 227 -8.08 21.74 -19.68
N GLY A 228 -9.41 21.75 -19.62
CA GLY A 228 -10.28 21.06 -20.58
C GLY A 228 -11.03 19.89 -19.94
N THR A 229 -11.26 18.82 -20.71
CA THR A 229 -11.98 17.65 -20.23
C THR A 229 -11.19 16.93 -19.14
N LEU A 230 -11.82 16.77 -17.98
CA LEU A 230 -11.23 16.07 -16.84
C LEU A 230 -11.04 14.60 -17.21
N LYS A 231 -9.84 14.07 -16.97
CA LYS A 231 -9.52 12.66 -17.20
C LYS A 231 -9.60 11.88 -15.90
N THR A 232 -9.94 10.61 -15.94
CA THR A 232 -9.83 9.70 -14.80
C THR A 232 -8.35 9.48 -14.45
N ILE A 233 -8.09 8.93 -13.26
CA ILE A 233 -6.74 8.52 -12.86
C ILE A 233 -6.62 7.03 -13.10
N GLU A 234 -5.66 6.62 -13.92
CA GLU A 234 -5.30 5.22 -14.12
C GLU A 234 -3.91 4.96 -13.55
N ILE A 235 -3.67 3.75 -13.03
CA ILE A 235 -2.35 3.30 -12.62
C ILE A 235 -1.85 2.32 -13.67
N THR A 236 -0.77 2.68 -14.35
CA THR A 236 -0.20 1.93 -15.47
C THR A 236 1.22 1.50 -15.16
N GLY A 237 1.62 0.30 -15.57
CA GLY A 237 3.01 -0.15 -15.47
C GLY A 237 3.96 0.78 -16.21
N VAL A 238 5.09 1.13 -15.58
CA VAL A 238 6.08 2.03 -16.20
C VAL A 238 6.69 1.45 -17.49
N SER A 239 6.62 0.14 -17.69
CA SER A 239 7.00 -0.52 -18.95
C SER A 239 6.09 -0.16 -20.12
N ASN A 240 4.84 0.22 -19.86
CA ASN A 240 3.80 0.51 -20.85
C ASN A 240 3.62 2.01 -21.14
N ILE A 241 4.56 2.86 -20.66
CA ILE A 241 4.50 4.31 -20.83
C ILE A 241 5.75 4.78 -21.58
N ASP A 242 5.58 5.10 -22.86
CA ASP A 242 6.68 5.50 -23.76
C ASP A 242 7.38 6.80 -23.34
N GLU A 243 6.67 7.68 -22.62
CA GLU A 243 7.12 9.04 -22.26
C GLU A 243 7.93 9.10 -20.95
N ILE A 244 8.13 7.96 -20.27
CA ILE A 244 8.88 7.93 -19.00
C ILE A 244 10.39 7.95 -19.28
N ILE A 245 11.07 8.94 -18.70
CA ILE A 245 12.53 8.99 -18.67
C ILE A 245 13.04 7.77 -17.89
N PRO A 246 13.81 6.85 -18.50
CA PRO A 246 14.17 5.57 -17.89
C PRO A 246 14.90 5.70 -16.55
N THR A 247 15.70 6.75 -16.37
CA THR A 247 16.45 7.02 -15.13
C THR A 247 15.56 7.50 -13.97
N LEU A 248 14.31 7.89 -14.24
CA LEU A 248 13.37 8.42 -13.25
C LEU A 248 12.21 7.46 -12.96
N LYS A 249 12.22 6.23 -13.49
CA LYS A 249 11.13 5.24 -13.35
C LYS A 249 10.63 5.08 -11.91
N GLY A 250 11.53 4.98 -10.93
CA GLY A 250 11.15 4.89 -9.51
C GLY A 250 10.43 6.14 -8.98
N GLY A 251 10.77 7.33 -9.49
CA GLY A 251 10.13 8.58 -9.11
C GLY A 251 8.69 8.71 -9.60
N TYR A 252 8.31 8.04 -10.69
CA TYR A 252 6.91 8.03 -11.15
C TYR A 252 6.01 7.13 -10.30
N SER A 253 6.59 6.15 -9.59
CA SER A 253 5.84 5.24 -8.72
C SER A 253 5.56 5.77 -7.32
N GLU A 254 6.33 6.74 -6.83
CA GLU A 254 6.07 7.37 -5.54
C GLU A 254 5.08 8.53 -5.71
N ILE A 255 3.89 8.42 -5.09
CA ILE A 255 2.88 9.48 -5.05
C ILE A 255 2.80 10.05 -3.63
N THR A 256 2.97 11.36 -3.51
CA THR A 256 2.88 12.11 -2.26
C THR A 256 1.54 12.83 -2.16
N PHE A 257 0.82 12.54 -1.08
CA PHE A 257 -0.38 13.23 -0.65
C PHE A 257 -0.03 14.21 0.46
N THR A 258 -0.45 15.47 0.33
CA THR A 258 -0.19 16.48 1.35
C THR A 258 -1.42 17.32 1.59
N THR A 259 -1.74 17.58 2.85
CA THR A 259 -2.84 18.49 3.23
C THR A 259 -2.33 19.66 4.05
N HIS A 260 -3.00 20.80 3.93
CA HIS A 260 -2.73 22.01 4.70
C HIS A 260 -4.04 22.59 5.23
N ASN A 261 -4.00 23.14 6.44
CA ASN A 261 -5.18 23.73 7.06
C ASN A 261 -5.64 24.99 6.31
N MET A 262 -6.91 25.07 5.96
CA MET A 262 -7.51 26.29 5.44
C MET A 262 -8.14 27.07 6.59
N VAL A 263 -7.68 28.32 6.80
CA VAL A 263 -8.13 29.19 7.90
C VAL A 263 -9.20 30.19 7.46
N SER A 264 -9.25 30.55 6.18
CA SER A 264 -10.37 31.29 5.62
C SER A 264 -10.53 31.08 4.11
N PHE A 265 -11.75 31.30 3.61
CA PHE A 265 -12.05 31.45 2.19
C PHE A 265 -13.32 32.29 1.99
N THR A 266 -13.46 32.87 0.79
CA THR A 266 -14.70 33.49 0.32
C THR A 266 -15.36 32.54 -0.69
N ASP A 267 -16.62 32.21 -0.48
CA ASP A 267 -17.38 31.35 -1.39
C ASP A 267 -17.82 32.09 -2.66
N SER A 268 -18.44 31.38 -3.61
CA SER A 268 -18.91 31.99 -4.86
C SER A 268 -20.05 32.99 -4.68
N LYS A 269 -20.69 33.03 -3.51
CA LYS A 269 -21.76 33.98 -3.17
C LYS A 269 -21.22 35.22 -2.43
N GLY A 270 -19.92 35.28 -2.17
CA GLY A 270 -19.28 36.38 -1.45
C GLY A 270 -19.27 36.21 0.06
N VAL A 271 -19.71 35.07 0.60
CA VAL A 271 -19.70 34.81 2.05
C VAL A 271 -18.30 34.38 2.46
N THR A 272 -17.74 35.10 3.43
CA THR A 272 -16.44 34.77 4.02
C THR A 272 -16.62 33.81 5.19
N TYR A 273 -15.90 32.70 5.13
CA TYR A 273 -15.78 31.73 6.22
C TYR A 273 -14.37 31.83 6.79
N ALA A 274 -14.24 31.98 8.11
CA ALA A 274 -12.94 32.04 8.77
C ALA A 274 -12.97 31.35 10.15
N SER A 275 -11.89 30.65 10.48
CA SER A 275 -11.70 30.01 11.77
C SER A 275 -10.22 29.86 12.09
N ASN A 276 -9.86 30.14 13.35
CA ASN A 276 -8.52 29.98 13.90
C ASN A 276 -8.39 28.76 14.83
N ILE A 277 -9.40 27.88 14.84
CA ILE A 277 -9.34 26.62 15.59
C ILE A 277 -8.07 25.89 15.17
N LYS A 278 -7.41 25.23 16.13
CA LYS A 278 -6.22 24.42 15.88
C LYS A 278 -6.57 22.94 15.89
N PRO A 279 -5.85 22.11 15.13
CA PRO A 279 -6.10 20.68 15.15
C PRO A 279 -5.88 20.13 16.58
N PRO A 280 -6.69 19.16 17.02
CA PRO A 280 -6.56 18.57 18.36
C PRO A 280 -5.17 17.95 18.49
N ARG A 281 -4.47 18.12 19.62
CA ARG A 281 -3.11 17.55 19.78
C ARG A 281 -3.11 16.07 19.37
N PRO A 282 -2.14 15.61 18.57
CA PRO A 282 -2.07 14.20 18.21
C PRO A 282 -1.99 13.40 19.51
N SER A 283 -2.97 12.55 19.79
CA SER A 283 -2.84 11.66 20.93
C SER A 283 -1.74 10.67 20.61
N ALA A 284 -0.63 10.70 21.37
CA ALA A 284 0.47 9.73 21.25
C ALA A 284 0.01 8.26 21.44
N LYS A 285 -1.24 8.05 21.87
CA LYS A 285 -1.87 6.73 21.95
C LYS A 285 -2.49 6.36 20.61
N LYS A 286 -1.78 5.45 19.94
CA LYS A 286 -2.24 4.54 18.89
C LYS A 286 -2.54 5.24 17.55
N ALA A 287 -1.67 4.98 16.57
CA ALA A 287 -2.03 4.82 15.17
C ALA A 287 -3.00 3.63 15.01
N LEU A 288 -4.13 3.67 15.73
CA LEU A 288 -5.23 2.76 15.55
C LEU A 288 -5.95 3.22 14.27
N CYS A 289 -6.05 2.30 13.33
CA CYS A 289 -7.14 2.28 12.37
C CYS A 289 -8.48 2.22 13.14
N SER A 290 -8.93 3.34 13.70
CA SER A 290 -10.26 3.50 14.25
C SER A 290 -10.82 4.84 13.82
N SER A 291 -11.32 4.87 12.59
CA SER A 291 -12.39 5.76 12.17
C SER A 291 -13.04 5.07 10.98
N SER A 292 -14.25 4.55 11.23
CA SER A 292 -15.11 3.81 10.33
C SER A 292 -15.26 4.48 8.97
N LEU A 293 -14.46 4.08 7.99
CA LEU A 293 -14.92 3.93 6.62
C LEU A 293 -15.50 2.51 6.57
N LEU A 294 -16.83 2.39 6.56
CA LEU A 294 -17.54 1.12 6.42
C LEU A 294 -17.02 0.38 5.17
N LEU A 295 -16.07 -0.53 5.35
CA LEU A 295 -15.64 -1.54 4.39
C LEU A 295 -15.62 -2.86 5.15
N LYS A 296 -16.62 -3.71 4.89
CA LYS A 296 -16.55 -5.11 5.28
C LYS A 296 -15.54 -5.78 4.34
N ALA A 297 -14.32 -5.99 4.81
CA ALA A 297 -13.40 -6.95 4.25
C ALA A 297 -13.04 -7.95 5.37
N SER A 298 -13.27 -9.24 5.10
CA SER A 298 -13.20 -10.38 6.02
C SER A 298 -11.88 -11.14 5.95
N ALA A 299 -10.76 -10.50 5.59
CA ALA A 299 -9.46 -11.12 5.83
C ALA A 299 -9.14 -11.08 7.33
N PRO A 300 -8.40 -12.06 7.90
CA PRO A 300 -7.73 -11.86 9.17
C PRO A 300 -6.74 -10.70 8.95
N LYS A 301 -7.10 -9.49 9.41
CA LYS A 301 -6.40 -8.20 9.20
C LYS A 301 -4.99 -8.13 9.84
N GLU A 302 -4.40 -9.28 10.10
CA GLU A 302 -3.42 -9.46 11.13
C GLU A 302 -2.15 -10.12 10.60
N GLU A 303 -2.19 -10.96 9.57
CA GLU A 303 -0.94 -11.50 9.00
C GLU A 303 -0.27 -10.54 7.99
N ASN A 304 1.06 -10.55 7.92
CA ASN A 304 1.81 -9.92 6.84
C ASN A 304 1.64 -10.68 5.50
N VAL A 305 1.57 -9.88 4.44
CA VAL A 305 1.45 -10.29 3.06
C VAL A 305 2.80 -10.17 2.38
N VAL A 306 3.12 -11.13 1.52
CA VAL A 306 4.32 -11.16 0.69
C VAL A 306 3.91 -10.93 -0.76
N VAL A 307 4.42 -9.87 -1.38
CA VAL A 307 4.26 -9.59 -2.80
C VAL A 307 5.59 -9.88 -3.50
N PRO A 308 5.66 -10.92 -4.34
CA PRO A 308 6.88 -11.26 -5.03
C PRO A 308 7.30 -10.13 -5.98
N GLY A 309 8.56 -9.71 -5.89
CA GLY A 309 9.10 -8.63 -6.71
C GLY A 309 8.94 -8.91 -8.20
N ASP A 310 9.17 -10.15 -8.64
CA ASP A 310 9.10 -10.53 -10.05
C ASP A 310 7.67 -10.53 -10.61
N SER A 311 6.65 -10.59 -9.76
CA SER A 311 5.23 -10.56 -10.15
C SER A 311 4.67 -9.16 -10.34
N VAL A 312 5.43 -8.14 -9.93
CA VAL A 312 5.01 -6.74 -10.03
C VAL A 312 6.07 -5.89 -10.74
N GLU A 313 5.65 -4.72 -11.18
CA GLU A 313 6.56 -3.67 -11.63
C GLU A 313 6.10 -2.31 -11.09
N PRO A 314 6.96 -1.27 -11.08
CA PRO A 314 6.54 0.07 -10.68
C PRO A 314 5.35 0.53 -11.51
N GLY A 315 4.33 1.05 -10.83
CA GLY A 315 3.14 1.63 -11.46
C GLY A 315 3.19 3.15 -11.38
N ALA A 316 2.86 3.85 -12.46
CA ALA A 316 2.76 5.30 -12.52
C ALA A 316 1.30 5.72 -12.72
N ALA A 317 0.92 6.84 -12.13
CA ALA A 317 -0.37 7.43 -12.43
C ALA A 317 -0.36 8.09 -13.81
N THR A 318 -1.38 7.82 -14.62
CA THR A 318 -1.57 8.38 -15.96
C THR A 318 -3.00 8.94 -16.13
N PRO A 319 -3.22 9.92 -17.02
CA PRO A 319 -4.56 10.35 -17.40
C PRO A 319 -5.28 9.24 -18.18
N GLY A 320 -6.46 8.84 -17.71
CA GLY A 320 -7.32 7.86 -18.37
C GLY A 320 -8.38 8.44 -19.29
N ALA A 321 -9.54 7.78 -19.36
CA ALA A 321 -10.72 8.24 -20.08
C ALA A 321 -11.34 9.52 -19.50
N ASP A 322 -12.32 10.12 -20.20
CA ASP A 322 -13.04 11.28 -19.68
C ASP A 322 -13.80 10.94 -18.39
N SER A 323 -13.75 11.85 -17.43
CA SER A 323 -14.46 11.77 -16.16
C SER A 323 -15.62 12.76 -16.10
N THR A 324 -16.65 12.34 -15.38
CA THR A 324 -17.85 13.13 -15.06
C THR A 324 -17.73 13.86 -13.72
N GLN A 325 -16.58 13.78 -13.04
CA GLN A 325 -16.39 14.45 -11.75
C GLN A 325 -16.50 15.97 -11.91
N ASN A 326 -17.52 16.55 -11.29
CA ASN A 326 -17.69 18.01 -11.24
C ASN A 326 -17.17 18.59 -9.92
N TYR A 327 -16.69 19.83 -9.99
CA TYR A 327 -16.30 20.60 -8.81
C TYR A 327 -17.29 21.73 -8.56
N GLY A 328 -17.40 22.12 -7.29
CA GLY A 328 -18.10 23.33 -6.95
C GLY A 328 -17.43 24.56 -7.54
N ASN A 329 -18.13 25.69 -7.48
CA ASN A 329 -17.57 26.98 -7.88
C ASN A 329 -16.27 27.29 -7.14
N GLY A 330 -15.36 27.98 -7.83
CA GLY A 330 -14.05 28.35 -7.28
C GLY A 330 -14.16 29.16 -5.99
N LEU A 331 -13.25 28.88 -5.06
CA LEU A 331 -13.05 29.65 -3.83
C LEU A 331 -12.16 30.86 -4.11
N ARG A 332 -12.38 31.95 -3.37
CA ARG A 332 -11.58 33.19 -3.44
C ARG A 332 -10.97 33.51 -2.07
N ASP A 333 -10.00 34.42 -2.04
CA ASP A 333 -9.36 34.96 -0.82
C ASP A 333 -8.92 33.89 0.18
N ILE A 334 -8.38 32.79 -0.34
CA ILE A 334 -8.06 31.61 0.44
C ILE A 334 -6.80 31.86 1.28
N LYS A 335 -6.91 31.66 2.60
CA LYS A 335 -5.76 31.68 3.51
C LYS A 335 -5.50 30.28 4.05
N ILE A 336 -4.24 29.87 3.96
CA ILE A 336 -3.75 28.54 4.32
C ILE A 336 -2.66 28.67 5.38
N ASP A 337 -2.69 27.80 6.39
CA ASP A 337 -1.54 27.62 7.29
C ASP A 337 -0.41 26.94 6.49
N PRO A 338 0.80 27.53 6.41
CA PRO A 338 1.88 26.97 5.61
C PRO A 338 2.37 25.62 6.15
N THR A 339 2.07 25.28 7.40
CA THR A 339 2.45 24.00 8.00
C THR A 339 1.57 22.87 7.46
N PRO A 340 2.14 21.82 6.87
CA PRO A 340 1.37 20.64 6.48
C PRO A 340 0.66 20.02 7.68
N LEU A 341 -0.59 19.62 7.50
CA LEU A 341 -1.33 18.81 8.47
C LEU A 341 -0.85 17.35 8.49
N GLY A 342 -0.23 16.92 7.40
CA GLY A 342 0.50 15.66 7.31
C GLY A 342 0.82 15.33 5.84
N VAL A 343 1.67 14.32 5.68
CA VAL A 343 2.18 13.88 4.38
C VAL A 343 2.15 12.36 4.32
N VAL A 344 1.48 11.79 3.33
CA VAL A 344 1.50 10.34 3.08
C VAL A 344 2.19 10.09 1.76
N LYS A 345 3.23 9.26 1.77
CA LYS A 345 3.92 8.79 0.57
C LYS A 345 3.56 7.35 0.31
N VAL A 346 3.19 7.02 -0.92
CA VAL A 346 2.76 5.68 -1.32
C VAL A 346 3.48 5.29 -2.61
N HIS A 347 4.09 4.11 -2.62
CA HIS A 347 4.67 3.51 -3.81
C HIS A 347 3.63 2.65 -4.52
N PHE A 348 3.39 2.94 -5.79
CA PHE A 348 2.44 2.20 -6.62
C PHE A 348 3.17 1.13 -7.43
N PHE A 349 2.59 -0.06 -7.47
CA PHE A 349 3.02 -1.18 -8.28
C PHE A 349 1.83 -1.73 -9.05
N VAL A 350 2.10 -2.32 -10.20
CA VAL A 350 1.10 -3.10 -10.94
C VAL A 350 1.55 -4.54 -11.05
N PHE A 351 0.60 -5.47 -10.99
CA PHE A 351 0.87 -6.85 -11.39
C PHE A 351 1.08 -6.92 -12.89
N LYS A 352 2.09 -7.70 -13.32
CA LYS A 352 2.38 -7.89 -14.76
C LYS A 352 1.27 -8.68 -15.47
N SER A 353 0.51 -9.48 -14.72
CA SER A 353 -0.67 -10.18 -15.23
C SER A 353 -1.72 -10.44 -14.16
N LYS A 354 -2.96 -10.67 -14.59
CA LYS A 354 -4.06 -11.09 -13.71
C LYS A 354 -3.76 -12.45 -13.05
N ALA A 355 -3.20 -13.39 -13.81
CA ALA A 355 -2.87 -14.72 -13.29
C ALA A 355 -1.84 -14.65 -12.15
N GLU A 356 -0.84 -13.77 -12.26
CA GLU A 356 0.08 -13.51 -11.16
C GLU A 356 -0.62 -12.87 -9.96
N ALA A 357 -1.51 -11.90 -10.19
CA ALA A 357 -2.28 -11.31 -9.11
C ALA A 357 -3.12 -12.35 -8.35
N ASP A 358 -3.82 -13.23 -9.06
CA ASP A 358 -4.61 -14.31 -8.46
C ASP A 358 -3.71 -15.28 -7.67
N ARG A 359 -2.54 -15.65 -8.20
CA ARG A 359 -1.57 -16.51 -7.50
C ARG A 359 -0.98 -15.86 -6.26
N VAL A 360 -0.69 -14.56 -6.30
CA VAL A 360 -0.18 -13.82 -5.14
C VAL A 360 -1.27 -13.63 -4.09
N ILE A 361 -2.46 -13.18 -4.49
CA ILE A 361 -3.55 -12.84 -3.58
C ILE A 361 -4.15 -14.12 -2.97
N ARG A 362 -4.60 -15.07 -3.80
CA ARG A 362 -5.32 -16.28 -3.33
C ARG A 362 -4.40 -17.46 -3.03
N GLY A 363 -3.25 -17.55 -3.70
CA GLY A 363 -2.30 -18.65 -3.51
C GLY A 363 -1.36 -18.37 -2.35
N LEU A 364 -0.40 -17.47 -2.55
CA LEU A 364 0.71 -17.20 -1.63
C LEU A 364 0.27 -16.58 -0.30
N ASN A 365 -0.82 -15.82 -0.30
CA ASN A 365 -1.28 -15.07 0.87
C ASN A 365 -2.69 -15.43 1.30
N SER A 366 -3.38 -16.30 0.55
CA SER A 366 -4.76 -16.74 0.81
C SER A 366 -5.74 -15.61 1.19
N LEU A 367 -5.56 -14.42 0.63
CA LEU A 367 -6.34 -13.28 1.01
C LEU A 367 -7.76 -13.41 0.47
N ASP A 368 -8.73 -13.29 1.37
CA ASP A 368 -10.14 -13.06 1.03
C ASP A 368 -10.34 -11.59 0.61
N ILE A 369 -9.66 -11.19 -0.46
CA ILE A 369 -9.96 -9.94 -1.16
C ILE A 369 -11.12 -10.23 -2.08
N ASN A 370 -12.16 -9.42 -1.96
CA ASN A 370 -13.28 -9.55 -2.86
C ASN A 370 -12.82 -9.17 -4.28
N ILE A 371 -12.54 -10.18 -5.11
CA ILE A 371 -12.03 -9.99 -6.48
C ILE A 371 -13.19 -9.53 -7.39
N TYR A 372 -14.44 -9.65 -6.95
CA TYR A 372 -15.64 -9.03 -7.51
C TYR A 372 -16.71 -8.96 -6.42
N GLY A 373 -17.41 -7.83 -6.31
CA GLY A 373 -18.69 -7.77 -5.58
C GLY A 373 -19.60 -8.95 -5.90
#